data_AF-A0A8K0QQA7-F1
#
_entry.id   AF-A0A8K0QQA7-F1
#
_cell.length_a   1.000
_cell.length_b   1.000
_cell.length_c   1.000
_cell.angle_alpha   90.00
_cell.angle_beta   90.00
_cell.angle_gamma   90.00
#
_symmetry.space_group_name_H-M   'P 1'
#
loop_
_entity.id
_entity.type
_entity.pdbx_description
1 polymer ?
#
loop_
_entity_poly.entity_id
_entity_poly.type
_entity_poly.pdbx_seq_one_letter_code
_entity_poly.pdbx_strand_id
1 'polypeptide(L)' 'MSDRYCGRSVRITNTDNGHSVDAIIADSCPSCGNANSLDLSVGAFDVLGSRDDSILPIAWKFI' A
#
# COMPACT_ATOMS: atom_id res chain seq x y z
N MET A 1 -17.53 6.94 1.04
CA MET A 1 -16.09 7.26 1.05
C MET A 1 -15.86 8.43 0.12
N SER A 2 -15.21 9.49 0.58
CA SER A 2 -14.90 10.63 -0.29
C SER A 2 -13.86 10.16 -1.31
N ASP A 3 -14.28 10.10 -2.57
CA ASP A 3 -13.55 9.63 -3.77
C ASP A 3 -12.30 10.47 -4.12
N ARG A 4 -11.85 11.33 -3.22
CA ARG A 4 -10.82 12.35 -3.44
C ARG A 4 -9.44 11.80 -3.79
N TYR A 5 -9.21 10.51 -3.58
CA TYR A 5 -7.93 9.86 -3.82
C TYR A 5 -7.99 8.75 -4.87
N CYS A 6 -9.19 8.36 -5.31
CA CYS A 6 -9.33 7.33 -6.34
C CYS A 6 -8.59 7.76 -7.62
N GLY A 7 -7.86 6.82 -8.23
CA GLY A 7 -7.04 7.08 -9.42
C GLY A 7 -5.73 7.83 -9.16
N ARG A 8 -5.47 8.32 -7.94
CA ARG A 8 -4.16 8.88 -7.59
C ARG A 8 -3.16 7.77 -7.34
N SER A 9 -1.88 8.08 -7.56
CA SER A 9 -0.80 7.13 -7.32
C SER A 9 -0.07 7.43 -6.01
N VAL A 10 0.44 6.37 -5.40
CA VAL A 10 1.33 6.43 -4.24
C VAL A 10 2.58 5.61 -4.52
N ARG A 11 3.73 6.08 -4.02
CA ARG A 11 4.93 5.25 -3.89
C ARG A 11 4.94 4.65 -2.50
N ILE A 12 5.06 3.33 -2.43
CA ILE A 12 5.09 2.54 -1.20
C ILE A 12 6.48 1.92 -1.08
N THR A 13 7.06 1.96 0.11
CA THR A 13 8.37 1.40 0.42
C THR A 13 8.29 0.54 1.67
N ASN A 14 8.73 -0.71 1.58
CA ASN A 14 8.91 -1.57 2.75
C ASN A 14 10.15 -1.10 3.51
N THR A 15 9.99 -0.76 4.80
CA THR A 15 11.07 -0.19 5.61
C THR A 15 12.09 -1.21 6.10
N ASP A 16 11.78 -2.50 6.03
CA ASP A 16 12.68 -3.57 6.47
C ASP A 16 13.70 -3.95 5.39
N ASN A 17 13.31 -3.89 4.11
CA ASN A 17 14.17 -4.31 2.99
C ASN A 17 14.42 -3.21 1.94
N GLY A 18 13.74 -2.07 2.02
CA GLY A 18 13.90 -0.94 1.09
C GLY A 18 13.22 -1.11 -0.28
N HIS A 19 12.55 -2.24 -0.54
CA HIS A 19 11.83 -2.46 -1.79
C HIS A 19 10.68 -1.47 -1.93
N SER A 20 10.40 -1.03 -3.15
CA SER A 20 9.36 -0.04 -3.43
C SER A 20 8.52 -0.38 -4.65
N VAL A 21 7.26 0.04 -4.62
CA VAL A 21 6.31 -0.11 -5.73
C VAL A 21 5.43 1.15 -5.85
N ASP A 22 5.10 1.52 -7.07
CA ASP A 22 4.08 2.54 -7.34
C ASP A 22 2.73 1.85 -7.58
N ALA A 23 1.69 2.33 -6.90
CA ALA A 23 0.36 1.76 -6.99
C ALA A 23 -0.71 2.85 -7.13
N ILE A 24 -1.79 2.51 -7.84
CA ILE A 24 -2.97 3.37 -8.01
C ILE A 24 -3.96 3.04 -6.91
N ILE A 25 -4.49 4.06 -6.24
CA ILE A 25 -5.56 3.91 -5.24
C ILE A 25 -6.85 3.56 -5.99
N ALA A 26 -7.33 2.32 -5.82
CA ALA A 26 -8.49 1.79 -6.53
C ALA A 26 -9.75 1.67 -5.65
N ASP A 27 -9.59 1.47 -4.34
CA ASP A 27 -10.71 1.33 -3.41
C ASP A 27 -10.31 1.78 -2.00
N SER A 28 -11.33 1.95 -1.17
CA SER A 28 -11.27 2.16 0.26
C SER A 28 -11.22 0.85 1.05
N CYS A 29 -10.47 0.84 2.14
CA CYS A 29 -10.46 -0.25 3.12
C CYS A 29 -10.92 0.26 4.50
N PRO A 30 -12.24 0.21 4.82
CA PRO A 30 -12.75 0.68 6.11
C PRO A 30 -12.28 -0.15 7.31
N SER A 31 -11.89 -1.40 7.08
CA SER A 31 -11.41 -2.33 8.11
C SER A 31 -9.90 -2.23 8.37
N CYS A 32 -9.17 -1.42 7.61
CA CYS A 32 -7.74 -1.27 7.76
C CYS A 32 -7.40 -0.58 9.11
N GLY A 33 -6.36 -1.08 9.78
CA GLY A 33 -6.12 -0.79 11.20
C GLY A 33 -5.89 0.69 11.54
N ASN A 34 -5.49 1.51 10.58
CA ASN A 34 -5.42 2.96 10.71
C ASN A 34 -5.42 3.66 9.33
N ALA A 35 -5.48 4.99 9.32
CA ALA A 35 -5.53 5.82 8.12
C ALA A 35 -4.28 5.74 7.20
N ASN A 36 -3.18 5.18 7.68
CA ASN A 36 -1.95 5.00 6.91
C ASN A 36 -1.74 3.54 6.43
N SER A 37 -2.67 2.64 6.76
CA SER A 37 -2.64 1.25 6.32
C SER A 37 -3.16 1.13 4.90
N LEU A 38 -2.49 0.32 4.07
CA LEU A 38 -2.88 0.05 2.69
C LEU A 38 -3.15 -1.44 2.52
N ASP A 39 -4.30 -1.80 1.98
CA ASP A 39 -4.59 -3.16 1.53
C ASP A 39 -4.16 -3.30 0.07
N LEU A 40 -3.14 -4.12 -0.17
CA LEU A 40 -2.42 -4.16 -1.43
C LEU A 40 -2.96 -5.25 -2.33
N SER A 41 -2.98 -4.97 -3.63
CA SER A 41 -3.13 -6.05 -4.60
C SER A 41 -1.98 -7.04 -4.45
N VAL A 42 -2.26 -8.30 -4.80
CA VAL A 42 -1.30 -9.40 -4.75
C VAL A 42 0.03 -9.04 -5.43
N GLY A 43 -0.02 -8.42 -6.61
CA GLY A 43 1.18 -8.02 -7.35
C GLY A 43 1.97 -6.89 -6.69
N ALA A 44 1.31 -5.94 -6.02
CA ALA A 44 2.02 -4.88 -5.29
C ALA A 44 2.71 -5.44 -4.03
N PHE A 45 2.06 -6.38 -3.34
CA PHE A 45 2.61 -7.03 -2.17
C PHE A 45 3.88 -7.83 -2.50
N ASP A 46 3.87 -8.61 -3.59
CA ASP A 46 5.00 -9.44 -4.01
C ASP A 46 6.28 -8.67 -4.29
N VAL A 47 6.15 -7.42 -4.72
CA VAL A 47 7.31 -6.54 -4.94
C VAL A 47 7.92 -6.11 -3.60
N LEU A 48 7.08 -5.91 -2.59
CA LEU A 48 7.48 -5.40 -1.28
C LEU A 48 7.99 -6.47 -0.33
N GLY A 49 7.52 -7.72 -0.42
CA GLY A 49 7.91 -8.77 0.52
C GLY A 49 7.21 -10.12 0.30
N SER A 50 7.39 -11.02 1.26
CA SER A 50 6.77 -12.36 1.21
C SER A 50 5.35 -12.32 1.75
N ARG A 51 4.40 -12.92 1.04
CA ARG A 51 3.00 -13.01 1.49
C ARG A 51 2.82 -13.75 2.81
N ASP A 52 3.79 -14.60 3.19
CA ASP A 52 3.79 -15.29 4.48
C ASP A 52 3.88 -14.31 5.65
N ASP A 53 4.49 -13.14 5.44
CA ASP A 53 4.60 -12.09 6.47
C ASP A 53 3.23 -11.46 6.78
N SER A 54 2.27 -11.56 5.86
CA SER A 54 0.89 -11.04 5.91
C SER A 54 0.74 -9.52 6.06
N ILE A 55 1.60 -8.88 6.86
CA ILE A 55 1.65 -7.45 7.13
C ILE A 55 3.11 -7.01 7.03
N LEU A 56 3.38 -6.04 6.17
CA LEU A 56 4.71 -5.46 6.00
C LEU A 56 4.76 -4.06 6.63
N PRO A 57 5.87 -3.66 7.28
CA PRO A 57 6.06 -2.29 7.69
C PRO A 57 6.37 -1.43 6.45
N ILE A 58 5.58 -0.36 6.26
CA ILE A 58 5.68 0.49 5.08
C ILE A 58 5.75 1.98 5.42
N ALA A 59 6.41 2.72 4.54
CA ALA A 59 6.25 4.16 4.40
C ALA A 59 5.71 4.44 2.99
N TRP A 60 4.83 5.43 2.85
CA TRP A 60 4.29 5.80 1.54
C TRP A 60 4.06 7.30 1.40
N LYS A 61 3.99 7.75 0.16
CA LYS A 61 3.67 9.14 -0.20
C LYS A 61 2.90 9.22 -1.51
N PHE A 62 2.06 10.24 -1.65
CA PHE A 62 1.49 10.59 -2.95
C PHE A 62 2.60 10.98 -3.93
N ILE A 63 2.38 10.64 -5.20
CA ILE A 63 3.18 11.08 -6.34
C ILE A 63 2.33 11.84 -7.34
#